data_AF-A0A941YMA7-F1
#
_entry.id   AF-A0A941YMA7-F1
#
_cell.length_a   1.000
_cell.length_b   1.000
_cell.length_c   1.000
_cell.angle_alpha   90.00
_cell.angle_beta   90.00
_cell.angle_gamma   90.00
#
_symmetry.space_group_name_H-M   'P 1'
#
loop_
_entity.id
_entity.type
_entity.pdbx_description
1 polymer ?
#
loop_
_entity_poly.entity_id
_entity_poly.type
_entity_poly.pdbx_seq_one_letter_code
_entity_poly.pdbx_strand_id
1 'polypeptide(L)'
;MGAQLSADGVTALRRLAQVSLLFAVASLLATAAALMLLPYAASSGQGIVVGVGLLVGASAFAFGVMISLRKPRARRLGFLVVAMAFVAALLFGLLAVAVPESAAAFVGWTLVLLAYAAFAAHRLVRWPAAVRDEPKAELGIFISYRRDDSRETVGRIHDHLCEGFDEQRIFLDVDRQAAGEDYRVVIGRALQQADVVLVVIGMRWLTIADPGGRRRLDDADDMVRIEIETALARRLRVIPVLVQGAAMPGEEALPPSLRALSFLTALPVRPDPDFRPDMERLEAALLGEEPAGADEEAAMPGTA
;
A
#
# COMPACT_ATOMS: atom_id res chain seq x y z
N MET A 1 -5.35 7.56 19.25
CA MET A 1 -4.88 6.83 20.46
C MET A 1 -3.75 5.93 19.99
N GLY A 2 -2.56 6.03 20.60
CA GLY A 2 -1.30 5.59 20.00
C GLY A 2 -1.19 4.08 19.75
N ALA A 3 -0.82 3.70 18.52
CA ALA A 3 -0.46 2.34 18.18
C ALA A 3 0.78 1.92 18.99
N GLN A 4 0.60 1.00 19.94
CA GLN A 4 1.69 0.35 20.63
C GLN A 4 2.47 -0.50 19.61
N LEU A 5 3.60 0.03 19.14
CA LEU A 5 4.62 -0.75 18.46
C LEU A 5 4.95 -1.97 19.34
N SER A 6 4.86 -3.17 18.77
CA SER A 6 5.22 -4.40 19.47
C SER A 6 6.63 -4.28 20.06
N ALA A 7 6.88 -4.91 21.21
CA ALA A 7 8.17 -4.82 21.91
C ALA A 7 9.36 -5.19 20.99
N ASP A 8 9.14 -6.11 20.05
CA ASP A 8 10.13 -6.49 19.03
C ASP A 8 10.38 -5.40 17.99
N GLY A 9 9.32 -4.70 17.56
CA GLY A 9 9.41 -3.55 16.66
C GLY A 9 10.21 -2.40 17.30
N VAL A 10 9.93 -2.08 18.57
CA VAL A 10 10.67 -1.04 19.33
C VAL A 10 12.15 -1.41 19.49
N THR A 11 12.43 -2.69 19.73
CA THR A 11 13.80 -3.18 19.90
C THR A 11 14.58 -3.15 18.57
N ALA A 12 13.94 -3.51 17.46
CA ALA A 12 14.52 -3.41 16.13
C ALA A 12 14.80 -1.95 15.73
N LEU A 13 13.86 -1.05 16.00
CA LEU A 13 14.00 0.41 15.81
C LEU A 13 15.18 0.99 16.59
N ARG A 14 15.36 0.60 17.86
CA ARG A 14 16.50 1.03 18.68
C ARG A 14 17.84 0.54 18.14
N ARG A 15 17.93 -0.73 17.74
CA ARG A 15 19.17 -1.29 17.14
C ARG A 15 19.53 -0.58 15.83
N LEU A 16 18.54 -0.25 15.01
CA LEU A 16 18.73 0.50 13.77
C LEU A 16 19.20 1.94 14.01
N ALA A 17 18.61 2.63 14.99
CA ALA A 17 19.05 3.97 15.39
C ALA A 17 20.49 3.96 15.92
N GLN A 18 20.86 2.93 16.69
CA GLN A 18 22.22 2.76 17.20
C GLN A 18 23.24 2.54 16.07
N VAL A 19 22.93 1.70 15.08
CA VAL A 19 23.82 1.49 13.93
C VAL A 19 23.95 2.75 13.07
N SER A 20 22.86 3.47 12.83
CA SER A 20 22.89 4.74 12.08
C SER A 20 23.70 5.83 12.83
N LEU A 21 23.59 5.87 14.16
CA LEU A 21 24.34 6.80 15.00
C LEU A 21 25.83 6.46 15.02
N LEU A 22 26.19 5.19 15.21
CA LEU A 22 27.58 4.73 15.16
C LEU A 22 28.23 5.05 13.81
N PHE A 23 27.49 4.87 12.72
CA PHE A 23 27.99 5.18 11.38
C PHE A 23 28.17 6.70 11.17
N ALA A 24 27.24 7.52 11.64
CA ALA A 24 27.38 8.98 11.58
C ALA A 24 28.58 9.47 12.40
N VAL A 25 28.79 8.90 13.60
CA VAL A 25 29.96 9.19 14.44
C VAL A 25 31.25 8.76 13.75
N ALA A 26 31.29 7.58 13.14
CA ALA A 26 32.46 7.12 12.38
C ALA A 26 32.78 8.07 11.21
N SER A 27 31.75 8.53 10.48
CA SER A 27 31.94 9.53 9.42
C SER A 27 32.46 10.86 9.96
N LEU A 28 31.96 11.33 11.11
CA LEU A 28 32.36 12.60 11.72
C LEU A 28 33.80 12.55 12.25
N LEU A 29 34.19 11.42 12.84
CA LEU A 29 35.57 11.16 13.28
C LEU A 29 36.52 11.06 12.07
N ALA A 30 36.10 10.42 10.98
CA ALA A 30 36.89 10.37 9.75
C ALA A 30 37.07 11.78 9.13
N THR A 31 36.02 12.61 9.12
CA THR A 31 36.12 14.02 8.72
C THR A 31 37.06 14.80 9.64
N ALA A 32 36.98 14.60 10.97
CA ALA A 32 37.87 15.24 11.93
C ALA A 32 39.34 14.80 11.78
N ALA A 33 39.59 13.52 11.50
CA ALA A 33 40.94 13.01 11.21
C ALA A 33 41.51 13.62 9.92
N ALA A 34 40.69 13.78 8.88
CA ALA A 34 41.07 14.52 7.69
C ALA A 34 41.36 16.00 8.00
N LEU A 35 40.62 16.60 8.95
CA LEU A 35 40.88 17.94 9.45
C LEU A 35 42.16 18.08 10.27
N MET A 36 42.69 16.99 10.84
CA MET A 36 43.97 17.02 11.56
C MET A 36 45.17 16.90 10.62
N LEU A 37 44.98 16.30 9.44
CA LEU A 37 46.00 16.21 8.39
C LEU A 37 46.06 17.47 7.50
N LEU A 38 45.19 18.46 7.76
CA LEU A 38 45.04 19.72 7.02
C LEU A 38 46.29 20.63 6.90
N PRO A 39 47.26 20.66 7.83
CA PRO A 39 48.41 21.57 7.72
C PRO A 39 49.29 21.35 6.48
N TYR A 40 49.05 20.29 5.70
CA TYR A 40 49.87 19.87 4.57
C TYR A 40 49.23 20.08 3.17
N ALA A 41 48.03 20.67 3.05
CA ALA A 41 47.33 20.83 1.76
C ALA A 41 46.98 22.29 1.41
N ALA A 42 47.02 22.65 0.12
CA ALA A 42 46.90 24.03 -0.39
C ALA A 42 45.50 24.68 -0.22
N SER A 43 45.50 26.01 -0.13
CA SER A 43 44.49 26.88 0.50
C SER A 43 43.09 26.97 -0.15
N SER A 44 42.86 26.39 -1.33
CA SER A 44 41.56 26.52 -2.02
C SER A 44 40.76 25.21 -2.13
N GLY A 45 41.42 24.05 -2.03
CA GLY A 45 40.77 22.74 -2.16
C GLY A 45 40.10 22.22 -0.88
N GLN A 46 40.55 22.72 0.28
CA GLN A 46 40.18 22.18 1.59
C GLN A 46 38.73 22.44 1.98
N GLY A 47 38.21 23.65 1.72
CA GLY A 47 36.84 24.01 2.07
C GLY A 47 35.78 23.20 1.30
N ILE A 48 36.07 22.88 0.03
CA ILE A 48 35.18 22.10 -0.82
C ILE A 48 35.07 20.66 -0.31
N VAL A 49 36.20 20.04 0.06
CA VAL A 49 36.25 18.66 0.54
C VAL A 49 35.52 18.51 1.88
N VAL A 50 35.75 19.45 2.81
CA VAL A 50 35.08 19.45 4.13
C VAL A 50 33.58 19.69 3.98
N GLY A 51 33.19 20.66 3.16
CA GLY A 51 31.78 20.96 2.90
C GLY A 51 31.04 19.76 2.28
N VAL A 52 31.64 19.11 1.29
CA VAL A 52 31.05 17.95 0.62
C VAL A 52 30.98 16.74 1.57
N GLY A 53 32.03 16.48 2.36
CA GLY A 53 32.04 15.39 3.35
C GLY A 53 30.95 15.54 4.42
N LEU A 54 30.78 16.75 4.96
CA LEU A 54 29.71 17.06 5.91
C LEU A 54 28.32 16.88 5.29
N LEU A 55 28.13 17.30 4.04
CA LEU A 55 26.86 17.17 3.33
C LEU A 55 26.49 15.70 3.08
N VAL A 56 27.46 14.88 2.67
CA VAL A 56 27.28 13.42 2.50
C VAL A 56 26.93 12.76 3.83
N GLY A 57 27.66 13.08 4.90
CA GLY A 57 27.40 12.53 6.23
C GLY A 57 26.02 12.90 6.79
N ALA A 58 25.65 14.19 6.71
CA ALA A 58 24.34 14.67 7.16
C ALA A 58 23.18 14.03 6.38
N SER A 59 23.36 13.86 5.07
CA SER A 59 22.36 13.24 4.21
C SER A 59 22.25 11.74 4.46
N ALA A 60 23.38 11.05 4.69
CA ALA A 60 23.39 9.64 5.06
C ALA A 60 22.69 9.38 6.40
N PHE A 61 22.90 10.27 7.39
CA PHE A 61 22.19 10.23 8.66
C PHE A 61 20.69 10.47 8.48
N ALA A 62 20.29 11.52 7.74
CA ALA A 62 18.90 11.81 7.46
C ALA A 62 18.19 10.65 6.71
N PHE A 63 18.90 10.00 5.78
CA PHE A 63 18.42 8.80 5.10
C PHE A 63 18.24 7.64 6.08
N GLY A 64 19.23 7.34 6.93
CA GLY A 64 19.13 6.31 7.97
C GLY A 64 17.94 6.53 8.91
N VAL A 65 17.75 7.76 9.39
CA VAL A 65 16.62 8.16 10.24
C VAL A 65 15.28 7.99 9.49
N MET A 66 15.18 8.44 8.25
CA MET A 66 13.93 8.34 7.48
C MET A 66 13.59 6.90 7.10
N ILE A 67 14.59 6.05 6.79
CA ILE A 67 14.40 4.62 6.63
C ILE A 67 13.84 4.02 7.92
N SER A 68 14.43 4.35 9.06
CA SER A 68 13.99 3.85 10.36
C SER A 68 12.56 4.27 10.69
N LEU A 69 12.15 5.48 10.28
CA LEU A 69 10.81 6.03 10.47
C LEU A 69 9.85 5.71 9.31
N ARG A 70 10.26 4.87 8.35
CA ARG A 70 9.46 4.46 7.16
C ARG A 70 8.87 5.60 6.33
N LYS A 71 9.50 6.79 6.34
CA LYS A 71 8.91 7.97 5.67
C LYS A 71 8.89 7.82 4.13
N PRO A 72 7.84 8.29 3.43
CA PRO A 72 7.68 8.13 1.98
C PRO A 72 8.76 8.84 1.15
N ARG A 73 9.37 9.89 1.71
CA ARG A 73 10.47 10.64 1.08
C ARG A 73 11.84 9.96 1.21
N ALA A 74 11.96 8.86 1.96
CA ALA A 74 13.22 8.17 2.21
C ALA A 74 13.89 7.70 0.91
N ARG A 75 13.11 7.17 -0.05
CA ARG A 75 13.62 6.69 -1.34
C ARG A 75 14.28 7.81 -2.15
N ARG A 76 13.62 8.97 -2.26
CA ARG A 76 14.16 10.15 -2.99
C ARG A 76 15.44 10.66 -2.33
N LEU A 77 15.48 10.72 -0.99
CA LEU A 77 16.70 11.12 -0.30
C LEU A 77 17.81 10.07 -0.48
N GLY A 78 17.49 8.78 -0.50
CA GLY A 78 18.48 7.72 -0.75
C GLY A 78 19.22 7.88 -2.07
N PHE A 79 18.49 8.14 -3.17
CA PHE A 79 19.10 8.43 -4.46
C PHE A 79 19.94 9.72 -4.43
N LEU A 80 19.47 10.76 -3.73
CA LEU A 80 20.25 11.99 -3.52
C LEU A 80 21.57 11.69 -2.79
N VAL A 81 21.56 10.86 -1.74
CA VAL A 81 22.76 10.51 -0.98
C VAL A 81 23.75 9.72 -1.84
N VAL A 82 23.27 8.76 -2.63
CA VAL A 82 24.13 8.00 -3.57
C VAL A 82 24.77 8.93 -4.59
N ALA A 83 24.01 9.88 -5.15
CA ALA A 83 24.54 10.86 -6.09
C ALA A 83 25.62 11.75 -5.45
N MET A 84 25.40 12.25 -4.22
CA MET A 84 26.39 13.06 -3.51
C MET A 84 27.64 12.26 -3.11
N ALA A 85 27.49 10.99 -2.72
CA ALA A 85 28.61 10.10 -2.44
C ALA A 85 29.50 9.90 -3.67
N PHE A 86 28.90 9.78 -4.86
CA PHE A 86 29.64 9.68 -6.12
C PHE A 86 30.41 10.98 -6.45
N VAL A 87 29.76 12.14 -6.29
CA VAL A 87 30.41 13.45 -6.46
C VAL A 87 31.58 13.63 -5.48
N ALA A 88 31.40 13.23 -4.22
CA ALA A 88 32.45 13.26 -3.21
C ALA A 88 33.65 12.38 -3.59
N ALA A 89 33.41 11.17 -4.10
CA ALA A 89 34.47 10.28 -4.58
C ALA A 89 35.27 10.89 -5.74
N LEU A 90 34.60 11.53 -6.71
CA LEU A 90 35.25 12.21 -7.83
C LEU A 90 36.15 13.36 -7.37
N LEU A 91 35.66 14.21 -6.46
CA LEU A 91 36.43 15.32 -5.91
C LEU A 91 37.66 14.84 -5.11
N PHE A 92 37.51 13.76 -4.34
CA PHE A 92 38.61 13.12 -3.65
C PHE A 92 39.65 12.53 -4.61
N GLY A 93 39.22 11.97 -5.74
CA GLY A 93 40.12 11.46 -6.78
C GLY A 93 40.94 12.57 -7.42
N LEU A 94 40.31 13.72 -7.70
CA LEU A 94 41.02 14.90 -8.20
C LEU A 94 42.03 15.44 -7.18
N LEU A 95 41.68 15.43 -5.89
CA LEU A 95 42.60 15.85 -4.82
C LEU A 95 43.81 14.91 -4.70
N ALA A 96 43.62 13.60 -4.84
CA ALA A 96 44.69 12.63 -4.78
C ALA A 96 45.73 12.81 -5.90
N VAL A 97 45.29 13.26 -7.09
CA VAL A 97 46.19 13.63 -8.20
C VAL A 97 46.96 14.92 -7.87
N ALA A 98 46.33 15.88 -7.20
CA ALA A 98 46.95 17.16 -6.84
C ALA A 98 47.90 17.07 -5.63
N VAL A 99 47.65 16.16 -4.69
CA VAL A 99 48.41 16.00 -3.44
C VAL A 99 48.71 14.51 -3.21
N PRO A 100 49.84 13.99 -3.72
CA PRO A 100 50.15 12.56 -3.69
C PRO A 100 50.24 11.96 -2.27
N GLU A 101 50.62 12.77 -1.28
CA GLU A 101 50.69 12.36 0.13
C GLU A 101 49.32 11.96 0.70
N SER A 102 48.23 12.39 0.06
CA SER A 102 46.85 12.04 0.44
C SER A 102 46.35 10.70 -0.14
N ALA A 103 47.17 9.98 -0.91
CA ALA A 103 46.76 8.75 -1.60
C ALA A 103 46.21 7.66 -0.66
N ALA A 104 46.78 7.52 0.54
CA ALA A 104 46.29 6.56 1.54
C ALA A 104 44.89 6.94 2.06
N ALA A 105 44.65 8.23 2.30
CA ALA A 105 43.34 8.74 2.70
C ALA A 105 42.31 8.56 1.57
N PHE A 106 42.71 8.77 0.32
CA PHE A 106 41.86 8.56 -0.86
C PHE A 106 41.35 7.11 -0.97
N VAL A 107 42.23 6.13 -0.77
CA VAL A 107 41.84 4.70 -0.80
C VAL A 107 40.84 4.40 0.33
N GLY A 108 41.09 4.90 1.54
CA GLY A 108 40.18 4.73 2.68
C GLY A 108 38.78 5.31 2.40
N TRP A 109 38.71 6.52 1.88
CA TRP A 109 37.43 7.17 1.55
C TRP A 109 36.68 6.49 0.42
N THR A 110 37.39 6.03 -0.61
CA THR A 110 36.78 5.32 -1.73
C THR A 110 36.11 4.02 -1.26
N LEU A 111 36.76 3.27 -0.36
CA LEU A 111 36.17 2.06 0.22
C LEU A 111 34.93 2.35 1.06
N VAL A 112 34.93 3.43 1.85
CA VAL A 112 33.76 3.84 2.65
C VAL A 112 32.59 4.25 1.75
N LEU A 113 32.84 5.03 0.71
CA LEU A 113 31.81 5.47 -0.23
C LEU A 113 31.24 4.31 -1.04
N LEU A 114 32.08 3.34 -1.46
CA LEU A 114 31.64 2.12 -2.12
C LEU A 114 30.79 1.24 -1.21
N ALA A 115 31.23 1.01 0.03
CA ALA A 115 30.46 0.24 1.01
C ALA A 115 29.10 0.90 1.29
N TYR A 116 29.07 2.23 1.36
CA TYR A 116 27.85 3.00 1.55
C TYR A 116 26.91 2.94 0.34
N ALA A 117 27.44 3.13 -0.87
CA ALA A 117 26.68 3.01 -2.11
C ALA A 117 26.07 1.61 -2.26
N ALA A 118 26.83 0.56 -1.93
CA ALA A 118 26.36 -0.82 -1.92
C ALA A 118 25.26 -1.03 -0.86
N PHE A 119 25.42 -0.51 0.35
CA PHE A 119 24.40 -0.57 1.41
C PHE A 119 23.11 0.16 1.02
N ALA A 120 23.22 1.38 0.50
CA ALA A 120 22.07 2.18 0.07
C ALA A 120 21.37 1.53 -1.13
N ALA A 121 22.11 1.05 -2.14
CA ALA A 121 21.56 0.35 -3.30
C ALA A 121 20.85 -0.96 -2.89
N HIS A 122 21.48 -1.78 -2.06
CA HIS A 122 20.87 -3.00 -1.53
C HIS A 122 19.56 -2.71 -0.79
N ARG A 123 19.54 -1.67 0.05
CA ARG A 123 18.34 -1.23 0.77
C ARG A 123 17.26 -0.61 -0.11
N LEU A 124 17.63 0.10 -1.18
CA LEU A 124 16.69 0.68 -2.13
C LEU A 124 16.04 -0.38 -3.03
N VAL A 125 16.83 -1.38 -3.46
CA VAL A 125 16.38 -2.53 -4.25
C VAL A 125 15.51 -3.47 -3.42
N ARG A 126 15.88 -3.71 -2.16
CA ARG A 126 15.07 -4.50 -1.21
C ARG A 126 14.08 -3.66 -0.42
N TRP A 127 13.83 -2.41 -0.83
CA TRP A 127 12.78 -1.61 -0.22
C TRP A 127 11.46 -2.32 -0.49
N PRO A 128 10.71 -2.74 0.53
CA PRO A 128 9.44 -3.41 0.32
C PRO A 128 8.56 -2.49 -0.53
N ALA A 129 8.27 -2.91 -1.75
CA ALA A 129 7.35 -2.20 -2.64
C ALA A 129 5.95 -2.03 -2.00
N ALA A 130 5.69 -2.80 -0.94
CA ALA A 130 4.43 -2.88 -0.22
C ALA A 130 4.37 -2.10 1.12
N VAL A 131 5.38 -1.30 1.51
CA VAL A 131 5.13 -0.26 2.53
C VAL A 131 4.67 1.00 1.79
N ARG A 132 3.47 0.90 1.20
CA ARG A 132 2.70 2.07 0.81
C ARG A 132 2.08 2.60 2.10
N ASP A 133 2.78 3.49 2.79
CA ASP A 133 2.13 4.51 3.63
C ASP A 133 1.51 5.59 2.72
N GLU A 134 0.85 5.19 1.63
CA GLU A 134 -0.13 6.07 0.99
C GLU A 134 -1.29 6.19 1.97
N PRO A 135 -1.89 7.38 2.14
CA PRO A 135 -3.09 7.49 2.95
C PRO A 135 -4.11 6.54 2.35
N LYS A 136 -4.39 5.45 3.08
CA LYS A 136 -5.43 4.51 2.72
C LYS A 136 -6.72 5.30 2.57
N ALA A 137 -7.47 5.04 1.50
CA ALA A 137 -8.71 5.75 1.28
C ALA A 137 -9.67 5.49 2.47
N GLU A 138 -10.27 6.55 3.03
CA GLU A 138 -11.20 6.46 4.16
C GLU A 138 -12.63 6.04 3.77
N LEU A 139 -12.80 5.58 2.52
CA LEU A 139 -14.09 5.15 1.97
C LEU A 139 -14.64 3.96 2.76
N GLY A 140 -15.85 4.10 3.29
CA GLY A 140 -16.56 3.02 3.99
C GLY A 140 -17.08 1.98 3.00
N ILE A 141 -16.57 0.75 3.08
CA ILE A 141 -16.94 -0.35 2.18
C ILE A 141 -17.64 -1.45 2.99
N PHE A 142 -18.91 -1.69 2.73
CA PHE A 142 -19.63 -2.83 3.30
C PHE A 142 -19.66 -4.00 2.32
N ILE A 143 -19.26 -5.19 2.74
CA ILE A 143 -19.22 -6.39 1.89
C ILE A 143 -20.33 -7.36 2.31
N SER A 144 -21.42 -7.37 1.55
CA SER A 144 -22.50 -8.35 1.70
C SER A 144 -22.22 -9.59 0.86
N TYR A 145 -22.18 -10.76 1.49
CA TYR A 145 -21.90 -12.02 0.81
C TYR A 145 -22.56 -13.21 1.48
N ARG A 146 -22.77 -14.29 0.71
CA ARG A 146 -23.19 -15.58 1.26
C ARG A 146 -21.98 -16.43 1.59
N ARG A 147 -21.77 -16.69 2.89
CA ARG A 147 -20.67 -17.53 3.39
C ARG A 147 -20.63 -18.94 2.80
N ASP A 148 -21.78 -19.53 2.51
CA ASP A 148 -21.85 -20.88 1.93
C ASP A 148 -21.59 -20.86 0.41
N ASP A 149 -21.46 -19.68 -0.19
CA ASP A 149 -21.29 -19.49 -1.63
C ASP A 149 -19.84 -19.11 -1.99
N SER A 150 -19.32 -18.05 -1.37
CA SER A 150 -18.14 -17.34 -1.88
C SER A 150 -17.08 -17.00 -0.82
N ARG A 151 -17.08 -17.65 0.35
CA ARG A 151 -16.21 -17.31 1.50
C ARG A 151 -14.73 -17.12 1.14
N GLU A 152 -14.15 -18.06 0.40
CA GLU A 152 -12.72 -18.00 0.06
C GLU A 152 -12.39 -16.82 -0.87
N THR A 153 -13.24 -16.59 -1.89
CA THR A 153 -13.06 -15.46 -2.82
C THR A 153 -13.27 -14.13 -2.12
N VAL A 154 -14.24 -14.03 -1.21
CA VAL A 154 -14.50 -12.81 -0.42
C VAL A 154 -13.32 -12.51 0.51
N GLY A 155 -12.72 -13.52 1.14
CA GLY A 155 -11.49 -13.34 1.92
C GLY A 155 -10.37 -12.75 1.07
N ARG A 156 -10.16 -13.25 -0.15
CA ARG A 156 -9.17 -12.68 -1.08
C ARG A 156 -9.48 -11.25 -1.50
N ILE A 157 -10.75 -10.94 -1.76
CA ILE A 157 -11.20 -9.56 -2.09
C ILE A 157 -10.90 -8.64 -0.91
N HIS A 158 -11.27 -9.04 0.30
CA HIS A 158 -11.01 -8.28 1.52
C HIS A 158 -9.51 -8.01 1.73
N ASP A 159 -8.67 -9.04 1.63
CA ASP A 159 -7.23 -8.91 1.79
C ASP A 159 -6.62 -7.93 0.79
N HIS A 160 -7.11 -7.94 -0.46
CA HIS A 160 -6.67 -7.02 -1.49
C HIS A 160 -7.14 -5.58 -1.23
N LEU A 161 -8.41 -5.38 -0.85
CA LEU A 161 -8.92 -4.06 -0.48
C LEU A 161 -8.15 -3.47 0.72
N CYS A 162 -7.71 -4.30 1.67
CA CYS A 162 -6.87 -3.87 2.78
C CYS A 162 -5.49 -3.34 2.34
N GLU A 163 -5.05 -3.55 1.10
CA GLU A 163 -3.84 -2.94 0.55
C GLU A 163 -4.03 -1.45 0.22
N GLY A 164 -5.23 -1.03 -0.21
CA GLY A 164 -5.55 0.35 -0.66
C GLY A 164 -6.49 1.16 0.25
N PHE A 165 -7.30 0.48 1.07
CA PHE A 165 -8.35 1.10 1.91
C PHE A 165 -8.07 0.89 3.40
N ASP A 166 -8.63 1.79 4.23
CA ASP A 166 -8.53 1.67 5.69
C ASP A 166 -9.33 0.45 6.15
N GLU A 167 -8.65 -0.51 6.78
CA GLU A 167 -9.25 -1.75 7.26
C GLU A 167 -10.38 -1.47 8.26
N GLN A 168 -10.29 -0.37 9.04
CA GLN A 168 -11.35 0.04 9.96
C GLN A 168 -12.61 0.55 9.27
N ARG A 169 -12.53 0.84 7.97
CA ARG A 169 -13.61 1.30 7.11
C ARG A 169 -14.15 0.18 6.21
N ILE A 170 -13.62 -1.04 6.31
CA ILE A 170 -14.12 -2.21 5.60
C ILE A 170 -14.95 -3.06 6.56
N PHE A 171 -16.24 -3.18 6.27
CA PHE A 171 -17.19 -3.93 7.08
C PHE A 171 -17.48 -5.30 6.46
N LEU A 172 -17.04 -6.36 7.13
CA LEU A 172 -17.21 -7.76 6.72
C LEU A 172 -17.63 -8.61 7.93
N ASP A 173 -18.55 -9.57 7.72
CA ASP A 173 -19.02 -10.49 8.77
C ASP A 173 -19.55 -9.79 10.04
N VAL A 174 -20.20 -8.63 9.86
CA VAL A 174 -20.69 -7.75 10.93
C VAL A 174 -21.65 -8.48 11.88
N ASP A 175 -22.45 -9.40 11.36
CA ASP A 175 -23.43 -10.18 12.12
C ASP A 175 -22.80 -11.05 13.22
N ARG A 176 -21.60 -11.58 13.00
CA ARG A 176 -20.91 -12.46 13.96
C ARG A 176 -20.15 -11.73 15.04
N GLN A 177 -19.77 -10.48 14.80
CA GLN A 177 -19.04 -9.67 15.77
C GLN A 177 -19.98 -9.12 16.86
N ALA A 178 -21.30 -9.18 16.64
CA ALA A 178 -22.36 -8.73 17.53
C ALA A 178 -22.65 -9.71 18.69
N ALA A 179 -21.62 -10.12 19.45
CA ALA A 179 -21.79 -11.06 20.57
C ALA A 179 -22.68 -10.46 21.67
N GLY A 180 -23.94 -10.93 21.74
CA GLY A 180 -24.94 -10.48 22.74
C GLY A 180 -25.71 -9.22 22.35
N GLU A 181 -25.49 -8.67 21.16
CA GLU A 181 -26.24 -7.53 20.62
C GLU A 181 -27.30 -7.97 19.59
N ASP A 182 -28.33 -7.15 19.36
CA ASP A 182 -29.23 -7.34 18.22
C ASP A 182 -28.45 -7.06 16.93
N TYR A 183 -28.16 -8.11 16.16
CA TYR A 183 -27.39 -8.03 14.93
C TYR A 183 -27.97 -7.02 13.92
N ARG A 184 -29.29 -6.80 13.91
CA ARG A 184 -29.95 -5.84 13.00
C ARG A 184 -29.51 -4.42 13.32
N VAL A 185 -29.32 -4.12 14.60
CA VAL A 185 -28.82 -2.82 15.05
C VAL A 185 -27.35 -2.63 14.68
N VAL A 186 -26.54 -3.68 14.81
CA VAL A 186 -25.10 -3.63 14.47
C VAL A 186 -24.90 -3.46 12.97
N ILE A 187 -25.60 -4.25 12.14
CA ILE A 187 -25.59 -4.11 10.68
C ILE A 187 -26.10 -2.73 10.26
N GLY A 188 -27.18 -2.25 10.89
CA GLY A 188 -27.72 -0.92 10.64
C GLY A 188 -26.70 0.20 10.88
N ARG A 189 -25.87 0.07 11.93
CA ARG A 189 -24.74 0.99 12.24
C ARG A 189 -23.61 0.88 11.22
N ALA A 190 -23.19 -0.33 10.85
CA ALA A 190 -22.15 -0.52 9.84
C ALA A 190 -22.59 0.07 8.48
N LEU A 191 -23.83 -0.19 8.05
CA LEU A 191 -24.41 0.41 6.84
C LEU A 191 -24.62 1.93 6.93
N GLN A 192 -24.62 2.54 8.12
CA GLN A 192 -24.62 4.01 8.25
C GLN A 192 -23.23 4.62 8.01
N GLN A 193 -22.18 3.83 8.23
CA GLN A 193 -20.79 4.23 8.06
C GLN A 193 -20.24 3.84 6.68
N ALA A 194 -21.01 3.11 5.89
CA ALA A 194 -20.63 2.68 4.55
C ALA A 194 -21.03 3.71 3.50
N ASP A 195 -20.09 4.04 2.62
CA ASP A 195 -20.30 4.85 1.42
C ASP A 195 -20.71 3.95 0.24
N VAL A 196 -20.15 2.73 0.18
CA VAL A 196 -20.39 1.74 -0.87
C VAL A 196 -20.74 0.38 -0.27
N VAL A 197 -21.66 -0.33 -0.92
CA VAL A 197 -22.03 -1.71 -0.59
C VAL A 197 -21.65 -2.62 -1.76
N LEU A 198 -20.71 -3.53 -1.52
CA LEU A 198 -20.36 -4.60 -2.43
C LEU A 198 -21.30 -5.78 -2.19
N VAL A 199 -22.03 -6.21 -3.22
CA VAL A 199 -22.89 -7.39 -3.15
C VAL A 199 -22.21 -8.52 -3.91
N VAL A 200 -21.58 -9.44 -3.19
CA VAL A 200 -20.81 -10.53 -3.80
C VAL A 200 -21.73 -11.69 -4.14
N ILE A 201 -21.87 -11.95 -5.44
CA ILE A 201 -22.75 -12.95 -6.04
C ILE A 201 -21.89 -14.05 -6.63
N GLY A 202 -21.87 -15.22 -6.00
CA GLY A 202 -21.29 -16.45 -6.54
C GLY A 202 -22.35 -17.37 -7.14
N MET A 203 -21.91 -18.56 -7.56
CA MET A 203 -22.71 -19.46 -8.41
C MET A 203 -24.01 -19.93 -7.76
N ARG A 204 -24.03 -20.06 -6.43
CA ARG A 204 -25.18 -20.56 -5.66
C ARG A 204 -25.89 -19.45 -4.90
N TRP A 205 -25.47 -18.19 -5.05
CA TRP A 205 -26.01 -17.05 -4.30
C TRP A 205 -27.54 -16.98 -4.32
N LEU A 206 -28.12 -17.25 -5.50
CA LEU A 206 -29.56 -17.20 -5.76
C LEU A 206 -30.30 -18.48 -5.31
N THR A 207 -29.62 -19.63 -5.31
CA THR A 207 -30.24 -20.96 -5.21
C THR A 207 -30.04 -21.63 -3.85
N ILE A 208 -29.16 -21.12 -2.99
CA ILE A 208 -29.00 -21.63 -1.63
C ILE A 208 -30.34 -21.59 -0.90
N ALA A 209 -30.71 -22.73 -0.33
CA ALA A 209 -31.95 -22.93 0.39
C ALA A 209 -31.72 -23.16 1.89
N ASP A 210 -32.75 -22.90 2.69
CA ASP A 210 -32.85 -23.30 4.09
C ASP A 210 -33.02 -24.84 4.20
N PRO A 211 -32.93 -25.43 5.40
CA PRO A 211 -33.18 -26.88 5.58
C PRO A 211 -34.58 -27.35 5.14
N GLY A 212 -35.53 -26.43 4.97
CA GLY A 212 -36.88 -26.69 4.46
C GLY A 212 -36.99 -26.60 2.93
N GLY A 213 -35.88 -26.36 2.22
CA GLY A 213 -35.85 -26.28 0.75
C GLY A 213 -36.33 -24.96 0.17
N ARG A 214 -36.64 -23.94 0.99
CA ARG A 214 -36.97 -22.60 0.49
C ARG A 214 -35.70 -21.82 0.25
N ARG A 215 -35.62 -21.09 -0.88
CA ARG A 215 -34.46 -20.23 -1.15
C ARG A 215 -34.33 -19.22 -0.02
N ARG A 216 -33.12 -19.08 0.53
CA ARG A 216 -32.87 -18.15 1.62
C ARG A 216 -33.19 -16.72 1.23
N LEU A 217 -32.96 -16.35 -0.03
CA LEU A 217 -33.29 -15.01 -0.52
C LEU A 217 -34.80 -14.71 -0.47
N ASP A 218 -35.67 -15.72 -0.50
CA ASP A 218 -37.12 -15.53 -0.39
C ASP A 218 -37.58 -15.37 1.08
N ASP A 219 -36.73 -15.75 2.04
CA ASP A 219 -36.95 -15.51 3.47
C ASP A 219 -36.75 -14.02 3.78
N ALA A 220 -37.69 -13.41 4.51
CA ALA A 220 -37.59 -12.01 4.92
C ALA A 220 -36.54 -11.80 6.02
N ASP A 221 -36.21 -12.86 6.76
CA ASP A 221 -35.22 -12.84 7.84
C ASP A 221 -33.79 -13.20 7.36
N ASP A 222 -33.58 -13.42 6.06
CA ASP A 222 -32.25 -13.69 5.53
C ASP A 222 -31.37 -12.44 5.53
N MET A 223 -30.19 -12.57 6.14
CA MET A 223 -29.31 -11.43 6.39
C MET A 223 -28.89 -10.70 5.12
N VAL A 224 -28.51 -11.44 4.09
CA VAL A 224 -28.05 -10.86 2.82
C VAL A 224 -29.19 -10.09 2.16
N ARG A 225 -30.43 -10.58 2.25
CA ARG A 225 -31.60 -9.83 1.79
C ARG A 225 -31.76 -8.52 2.58
N ILE A 226 -31.76 -8.58 3.92
CA ILE A 226 -31.93 -7.40 4.78
C ILE A 226 -30.87 -6.33 4.48
N GLU A 227 -29.61 -6.73 4.33
CA GLU A 227 -28.49 -5.84 4.02
C GLU A 227 -28.70 -5.12 2.68
N ILE A 228 -29.06 -5.86 1.62
CA ILE A 228 -29.26 -5.31 0.28
C ILE A 228 -30.51 -4.44 0.24
N GLU A 229 -31.62 -4.87 0.84
CA GLU A 229 -32.84 -4.05 0.95
C GLU A 229 -32.55 -2.73 1.66
N THR A 230 -31.79 -2.77 2.76
CA THR A 230 -31.40 -1.57 3.50
C THR A 230 -30.52 -0.66 2.66
N ALA A 231 -29.54 -1.21 1.94
CA ALA A 231 -28.65 -0.44 1.07
C ALA A 231 -29.42 0.25 -0.06
N LEU A 232 -30.30 -0.49 -0.74
CA LEU A 232 -31.15 0.05 -1.81
C LEU A 232 -32.13 1.10 -1.30
N ALA A 233 -32.80 0.85 -0.17
CA ALA A 233 -33.74 1.80 0.43
C ALA A 233 -33.06 3.11 0.84
N ARG A 234 -31.82 3.05 1.32
CA ARG A 234 -30.99 4.21 1.67
C ARG A 234 -30.30 4.86 0.48
N ARG A 235 -30.44 4.30 -0.73
CA ARG A 235 -29.77 4.75 -1.96
C ARG A 235 -28.24 4.82 -1.81
N LEU A 236 -27.67 3.88 -1.04
CA LEU A 236 -26.22 3.71 -1.02
C LEU A 236 -25.73 3.28 -2.40
N ARG A 237 -24.46 3.56 -2.70
CA ARG A 237 -23.84 3.07 -3.92
C ARG A 237 -23.68 1.55 -3.82
N VAL A 238 -24.50 0.80 -4.54
CA VAL A 238 -24.43 -0.67 -4.57
C VAL A 238 -23.67 -1.12 -5.80
N ILE A 239 -22.65 -1.96 -5.63
CA ILE A 239 -21.88 -2.56 -6.72
C ILE A 239 -22.01 -4.08 -6.62
N PRO A 240 -22.72 -4.74 -7.53
CA PRO A 240 -22.70 -6.19 -7.65
C PRO A 240 -21.32 -6.66 -8.10
N VAL A 241 -20.76 -7.65 -7.39
CA VAL A 241 -19.47 -8.27 -7.70
C VAL A 241 -19.71 -9.74 -8.04
N LEU A 242 -19.48 -10.10 -9.30
CA LEU A 242 -19.69 -11.46 -9.79
C LEU A 242 -18.43 -12.29 -9.57
N VAL A 243 -18.53 -13.36 -8.80
CA VAL A 243 -17.42 -14.27 -8.52
C VAL A 243 -17.70 -15.67 -9.03
N GLN A 244 -16.66 -16.49 -9.18
CA GLN A 244 -16.78 -17.91 -9.56
C GLN A 244 -17.53 -18.13 -10.90
N GLY A 245 -17.53 -17.13 -11.79
CA GLY A 245 -18.26 -17.19 -13.07
C GLY A 245 -19.78 -17.05 -12.93
N ALA A 246 -20.27 -16.50 -11.81
CA ALA A 246 -21.69 -16.20 -11.64
C ALA A 246 -22.18 -15.17 -12.67
N ALA A 247 -23.47 -15.26 -13.00
CA ALA A 247 -24.17 -14.29 -13.82
C ALA A 247 -25.07 -13.42 -12.95
N MET A 248 -25.38 -12.20 -13.43
CA MET A 248 -26.35 -11.35 -12.76
C MET A 248 -27.73 -12.02 -12.73
N PRO A 249 -28.38 -12.09 -11.55
CA PRO A 249 -29.75 -12.58 -11.44
C PRO A 249 -30.71 -11.71 -12.27
N GLY A 250 -31.60 -12.35 -13.03
CA GLY A 250 -32.70 -11.65 -13.69
C GLY A 250 -33.74 -11.13 -12.69
N GLU A 251 -34.47 -10.08 -13.06
CA GLU A 251 -35.47 -9.41 -12.21
C GLU A 251 -36.48 -10.40 -11.62
N GLU A 252 -37.00 -11.32 -12.44
CA GLU A 252 -38.04 -12.28 -12.03
C GLU A 252 -37.55 -13.32 -11.02
N ALA A 253 -36.24 -13.55 -10.96
CA ALA A 253 -35.65 -14.50 -10.04
C ALA A 253 -35.45 -13.91 -8.63
N LEU A 254 -35.57 -12.60 -8.49
CA LEU A 254 -35.38 -11.86 -7.24
C LEU A 254 -36.71 -11.57 -6.54
N PRO A 255 -36.74 -11.54 -5.20
CA PRO A 255 -37.86 -10.98 -4.46
C PRO A 255 -38.17 -9.55 -4.91
N PRO A 256 -39.44 -9.09 -4.85
CA PRO A 256 -39.83 -7.77 -5.35
C PRO A 256 -38.99 -6.61 -4.83
N SER A 257 -38.56 -6.67 -3.57
CA SER A 257 -37.73 -5.65 -2.91
C SER A 257 -36.29 -5.59 -3.43
N LEU A 258 -35.79 -6.65 -4.06
CA LEU A 258 -34.42 -6.74 -4.57
C LEU A 258 -34.31 -6.56 -6.08
N ARG A 259 -35.43 -6.45 -6.79
CA ARG A 259 -35.46 -6.32 -8.26
C ARG A 259 -34.58 -5.21 -8.81
N ALA A 260 -34.43 -4.10 -8.08
CA ALA A 260 -33.53 -3.01 -8.48
C ALA A 260 -32.07 -3.47 -8.66
N LEU A 261 -31.63 -4.52 -7.96
CA LEU A 261 -30.28 -5.09 -8.06
C LEU A 261 -29.96 -5.59 -9.47
N SER A 262 -30.93 -6.15 -10.21
CA SER A 262 -30.70 -6.71 -11.55
C SER A 262 -30.37 -5.65 -12.60
N PHE A 263 -30.64 -4.38 -12.31
CA PHE A 263 -30.37 -3.26 -13.21
C PHE A 263 -29.04 -2.55 -12.91
N LEU A 264 -28.31 -2.98 -11.89
CA LEU A 264 -27.03 -2.38 -11.53
C LEU A 264 -25.89 -2.98 -12.38
N THR A 265 -24.94 -2.13 -12.78
CA THR A 265 -23.73 -2.57 -13.47
C THR A 265 -22.85 -3.39 -12.53
N ALA A 266 -22.64 -4.65 -12.87
CA ALA A 266 -21.82 -5.56 -12.11
C ALA A 266 -20.37 -5.56 -12.57
N LEU A 267 -19.44 -5.81 -11.65
CA LEU A 267 -18.03 -6.02 -11.96
C LEU A 267 -17.64 -7.49 -11.72
N PRO A 268 -17.02 -8.17 -12.71
CA PRO A 268 -16.52 -9.52 -12.49
C PRO A 268 -15.23 -9.50 -11.69
N VAL A 269 -15.09 -10.44 -10.75
CA VAL A 269 -13.83 -10.80 -10.10
C VAL A 269 -13.57 -12.28 -10.35
N ARG A 270 -12.77 -12.55 -11.38
CA ARG A 270 -12.41 -13.88 -11.85
C ARG A 270 -11.22 -14.45 -11.06
N PRO A 271 -11.06 -15.78 -11.01
CA PRO A 271 -9.88 -16.40 -10.43
C PRO A 271 -8.62 -16.07 -11.25
N ASP A 272 -7.46 -16.49 -10.73
CA ASP A 272 -6.18 -16.31 -11.43
C ASP A 272 -6.22 -16.93 -12.84
N PRO A 273 -5.64 -16.27 -13.85
CA PRO A 273 -4.73 -15.11 -13.77
C PRO A 273 -5.41 -13.72 -13.75
N ASP A 274 -6.73 -13.66 -13.90
CA ASP A 274 -7.48 -12.40 -14.07
C ASP A 274 -7.79 -11.65 -12.76
N PHE A 275 -7.58 -12.29 -11.61
CA PHE A 275 -7.97 -11.74 -10.30
C PHE A 275 -7.42 -10.34 -10.03
N ARG A 276 -6.13 -10.11 -10.29
CA ARG A 276 -5.49 -8.81 -10.00
C ARG A 276 -6.03 -7.70 -10.92
N PRO A 277 -6.05 -7.84 -12.25
CA PRO A 277 -6.68 -6.84 -13.14
C PRO A 277 -8.15 -6.55 -12.79
N ASP A 278 -8.92 -7.58 -12.40
CA ASP A 278 -10.31 -7.42 -12.02
C ASP A 278 -10.44 -6.60 -10.72
N MET A 279 -9.57 -6.84 -9.73
CA MET A 279 -9.51 -6.07 -8.51
C MET A 279 -9.08 -4.62 -8.76
N GLU A 280 -8.08 -4.37 -9.60
CA GLU A 280 -7.65 -3.01 -9.95
C GLU A 280 -8.82 -2.19 -10.56
N ARG A 281 -9.66 -2.83 -11.39
CA ARG A 281 -10.88 -2.20 -11.91
C ARG A 281 -11.92 -1.94 -10.83
N LEU A 282 -12.09 -2.86 -9.87
CA LEU A 282 -12.99 -2.66 -8.74
C LEU A 282 -12.53 -1.49 -7.86
N GLU A 283 -11.23 -1.39 -7.57
CA GLU A 283 -10.66 -0.28 -6.80
C GLU A 283 -10.81 1.07 -7.50
N ALA A 284 -10.50 1.13 -8.80
CA ALA A 284 -10.72 2.33 -9.61
C ALA A 284 -12.19 2.76 -9.59
N ALA A 285 -13.11 1.79 -9.76
CA ALA A 285 -14.53 2.05 -9.64
C ALA A 285 -14.89 2.59 -8.24
N LEU A 286 -14.40 1.98 -7.16
CA LEU A 286 -14.65 2.44 -5.79
C LEU A 286 -14.20 3.88 -5.57
N LEU A 287 -13.04 4.27 -6.09
CA LEU A 287 -12.49 5.62 -6.01
C LEU A 287 -13.17 6.62 -6.95
N GLY A 288 -14.03 6.17 -7.87
CA GLY A 288 -14.70 7.03 -8.84
C GLY A 288 -13.77 7.48 -9.98
N GLU A 289 -12.72 6.71 -10.24
CA GLU A 289 -11.81 6.94 -11.36
C GLU A 289 -12.42 6.32 -12.63
N GLU A 290 -12.49 7.10 -13.72
CA GLU A 290 -12.87 6.60 -15.04
C GLU A 290 -11.79 5.57 -15.49
N PRO A 291 -12.19 4.41 -16.04
CA PRO A 291 -11.22 3.42 -16.50
C PRO A 291 -10.35 4.03 -17.59
N ALA A 292 -9.03 4.09 -17.35
CA ALA A 292 -8.04 4.50 -18.33
C ALA A 292 -8.07 3.51 -19.51
N GLY A 293 -8.80 3.84 -20.59
CA GLY A 293 -8.86 3.00 -21.79
C GLY A 293 -10.06 3.20 -22.73
N ALA A 294 -11.04 4.05 -22.42
CA ALA A 294 -12.21 4.24 -23.30
C ALA A 294 -11.94 5.06 -24.58
N ASP A 295 -10.78 5.72 -24.71
CA ASP A 295 -10.51 6.64 -25.82
C ASP A 295 -9.79 6.01 -27.03
N GLU A 296 -9.27 4.78 -26.95
CA GLU A 296 -8.50 4.17 -28.05
C GLU A 296 -9.34 3.35 -29.04
N GLU A 297 -10.53 2.86 -28.65
CA GLU A 297 -11.35 1.99 -29.52
C GLU A 297 -12.40 2.77 -30.36
N ALA A 298 -12.66 4.04 -30.03
CA ALA A 298 -13.58 4.91 -30.77
C ALA A 298 -12.95 5.58 -32.00
N ALA A 299 -11.65 5.39 -32.25
CA ALA A 299 -10.90 6.07 -33.30
C ALA A 299 -10.49 5.18 -34.49
N MET A 300 -11.22 4.07 -34.75
CA MET A 300 -11.08 3.33 -36.01
C MET A 300 -12.27 3.60 -36.93
N PRO A 301 -12.14 4.53 -37.91
CA PRO A 301 -13.11 4.62 -38.99
C PRO A 301 -12.93 3.37 -39.87
N GLY A 302 -14.05 2.70 -40.14
CA GLY A 302 -14.09 1.54 -41.03
C GLY A 302 -13.42 1.87 -42.37
N THR A 303 -12.48 1.02 -42.77
CA THR A 303 -12.09 0.89 -44.16
C THR A 303 -12.77 -0.36 -44.72
N ALA A 304 -13.72 -0.05 -45.60
CA ALA A 304 -14.33 -0.81 -46.69
C ALA A 304 -13.71 -2.18 -47.04
#